data_AF-A0A1A7YB43-F1
#
_entry.id   AF-A0A1A7YB43-F1
#
_cell.length_a   1.000
_cell.length_b   1.000
_cell.length_c   1.000
_cell.angle_alpha   90.00
_cell.angle_beta   90.00
_cell.angle_gamma   90.00
#
_symmetry.space_group_name_H-M   'P 1'
#
loop_
_entity.id
_entity.type
_entity.pdbx_description
1 polymer ?
#
loop_
_entity_poly.entity_id
_entity_poly.type
_entity_poly.pdbx_seq_one_letter_code
_entity_poly.pdbx_strand_id
1 'polypeptide(L)'
;LCDIAAILGMHTLMSNQQYYEALASSTIVNKQGLNSVIQCTQYKPVPDEEPNATDVEETLTRVKRNDPDLVEVNLNNIKNIPVPTLKAYAEALMK
;
A
#
# COMPACT_ATOMS: atom_id res chain seq x y z
N LEU A 1 12.76 6.91 23.95
CA LEU A 1 11.53 7.34 24.66
C LEU A 1 10.48 6.23 24.73
N CYS A 2 10.26 5.47 23.65
CA CYS A 2 9.25 4.40 23.61
C CYS A 2 9.45 3.29 24.65
N ASP A 3 10.68 2.88 24.94
CA ASP A 3 10.93 1.78 25.91
C ASP A 3 10.54 2.18 27.35
N ILE A 4 10.82 3.43 27.73
CA ILE A 4 10.42 3.97 29.03
C ILE A 4 8.89 4.14 29.10
N ALA A 5 8.25 4.62 28.03
CA ALA A 5 6.80 4.76 27.97
C ALA A 5 6.07 3.40 28.00
N ALA A 6 6.67 2.35 27.45
CA ALA A 6 6.14 0.99 27.52
C ALA A 6 6.23 0.40 28.94
N ILE A 7 7.35 0.61 29.64
CA ILE A 7 7.56 0.13 31.02
C ILE A 7 6.68 0.91 32.03
N LEU A 8 6.50 2.22 31.84
CA LEU A 8 5.65 3.07 32.70
C LEU A 8 4.16 3.06 32.33
N GLY A 9 3.74 2.28 31.34
CA GLY A 9 2.33 2.19 30.92
C GLY A 9 1.78 3.45 30.23
N MET A 10 2.63 4.38 29.82
CA MET A 10 2.24 5.66 29.20
C MET A 10 2.06 5.60 27.67
N HIS A 11 2.10 4.41 27.07
CA HIS A 11 1.91 4.23 25.62
C HIS A 11 0.54 4.76 25.12
N THR A 12 -0.49 4.80 25.97
CA THR A 12 -1.83 5.32 25.65
C THR A 12 -1.93 6.84 25.61
N LEU A 13 -0.94 7.55 26.16
CA LEU A 13 -0.91 9.02 26.18
C LEU A 13 -0.32 9.60 24.89
N MET A 14 0.24 8.74 24.04
CA MET A 14 0.82 9.12 22.75
C MET A 14 -0.20 8.86 21.65
N SER A 15 -0.44 9.86 20.78
CA SER A 15 -1.23 9.65 19.57
C SER A 15 -0.54 8.61 18.68
N ASN A 16 -1.32 7.77 17.99
CA ASN A 16 -0.79 6.81 16.99
C ASN A 16 0.15 7.50 15.99
N GLN A 17 -0.16 8.74 15.59
CA GLN A 17 0.69 9.52 14.69
C GLN A 17 2.06 9.84 15.32
N GLN A 18 2.07 10.31 16.56
CA GLN A 18 3.31 10.62 17.28
C GLN A 18 4.13 9.35 17.51
N TYR A 19 3.49 8.21 17.77
CA TYR A 19 4.15 6.92 17.93
C TYR A 19 4.92 6.52 16.66
N TYR A 20 4.28 6.57 15.49
CA TYR A 20 4.95 6.24 14.22
C TYR A 20 6.02 7.26 13.83
N GLU A 21 5.81 8.56 14.08
CA GLU A 21 6.81 9.59 13.83
C GLU A 21 8.04 9.46 14.74
N ALA A 22 7.85 9.08 16.00
CA ALA A 22 8.93 8.79 16.94
C ALA A 22 9.65 7.46 16.65
N LEU A 23 8.96 6.50 16.03
CA LEU A 23 9.58 5.25 15.56
C LEU A 23 10.47 5.51 14.33
N ALA A 24 10.03 6.39 13.43
CA ALA A 24 10.75 6.74 12.21
C ALA A 24 11.87 7.78 12.44
N SER A 25 11.81 8.59 13.52
CA SER A 25 12.76 9.66 13.78
C SER A 25 13.27 9.62 15.22
N SER A 26 14.60 9.61 15.39
CA SER A 26 15.25 9.73 16.71
C SER A 26 15.22 11.15 17.30
N THR A 27 14.51 12.08 16.65
CA THR A 27 14.41 13.49 17.08
C THR A 27 13.14 13.70 17.91
N ILE A 28 13.23 14.52 18.97
CA ILE A 28 12.08 14.84 19.82
C ILE A 28 11.05 15.65 19.00
N VAL A 29 10.04 14.97 18.47
CA VAL A 29 8.98 15.56 17.62
C VAL A 29 7.93 16.34 18.43
N ASN A 30 7.91 16.22 19.76
CA ASN A 30 6.95 16.92 20.61
C ASN A 30 7.65 17.69 21.74
N LYS A 31 7.58 19.03 21.69
CA LYS A 31 8.13 19.95 22.70
C LYS A 31 7.05 20.57 23.60
N GLN A 32 5.78 20.20 23.42
CA GLN A 32 4.67 20.71 24.21
C GLN A 32 4.32 19.70 25.31
N GLY A 33 4.04 20.19 26.52
CA GLY A 33 3.64 19.35 27.65
C GLY A 33 2.39 18.51 27.34
N LEU A 34 2.20 17.44 28.11
CA LEU A 34 1.14 16.42 27.95
C LEU A 34 -0.28 16.95 28.24
N ASN A 35 -0.70 18.02 27.56
CA ASN A 35 -2.06 18.56 27.60
C ASN A 35 -2.82 18.13 26.33
N SER A 36 -2.78 16.83 26.02
CA SER A 36 -3.33 16.26 24.79
C SER A 36 -4.79 15.86 24.98
N VAL A 37 -5.72 16.70 24.56
CA VAL A 37 -7.08 16.25 24.21
C VAL A 37 -6.91 15.22 23.10
N ILE A 38 -7.29 13.96 23.36
CA ILE A 38 -7.25 12.89 22.35
C ILE A 38 -8.30 13.22 21.29
N GLN A 39 -7.87 13.89 20.22
CA GLN A 39 -8.70 14.13 19.05
C GLN A 39 -8.68 12.89 18.16
N CYS A 40 -9.85 12.50 17.64
CA CYS A 40 -9.96 11.44 16.65
C CYS A 40 -9.03 11.76 15.47
N THR A 41 -8.18 10.81 15.09
CA THR A 41 -7.28 10.95 13.96
C THR A 41 -8.10 11.21 12.69
N GLN A 42 -7.83 12.33 12.03
CA GLN A 42 -8.46 12.65 10.76
C GLN A 42 -8.01 11.61 9.73
N TYR A 43 -8.98 10.95 9.07
CA TYR A 43 -8.70 9.95 8.05
C TYR A 43 -7.81 10.58 6.98
N LYS A 44 -6.60 10.05 6.78
CA LYS A 44 -5.75 10.47 5.67
C LYS A 44 -6.48 10.03 4.40
N PRO A 45 -6.90 10.95 3.51
CA PRO A 45 -7.48 10.54 2.25
C PRO A 45 -6.45 9.68 1.53
N VAL A 46 -6.81 8.41 1.28
CA VAL A 46 -6.01 7.54 0.45
C VAL A 46 -6.06 8.13 -0.96
N PRO A 47 -4.93 8.51 -1.56
CA PRO A 47 -4.92 8.95 -2.95
C PRO A 47 -5.50 7.83 -3.80
N ASP A 48 -6.44 8.16 -4.68
CA ASP A 48 -6.90 7.21 -5.70
C ASP A 48 -5.69 6.86 -6.58
N GLU A 49 -5.26 5.58 -6.54
CA GLU A 49 -4.20 5.10 -7.41
C GLU A 49 -4.64 5.21 -8.87
N GLU A 50 -3.78 5.77 -9.72
CA GLU A 50 -4.06 5.91 -11.14
C GLU A 50 -4.39 4.52 -11.76
N PRO A 51 -5.37 4.45 -12.68
CA PRO A 51 -5.69 3.20 -13.36
C PRO A 51 -4.45 2.70 -14.11
N ASN A 52 -4.15 1.41 -13.95
CA ASN A 52 -3.02 0.77 -14.61
C ASN A 52 -3.19 0.88 -16.14
N ALA A 53 -2.17 1.43 -16.81
CA ALA A 53 -2.18 1.68 -18.25
C ALA A 53 -1.74 0.45 -19.08
N THR A 54 -1.51 -0.69 -18.44
CA THR A 54 -1.10 -1.94 -19.13
C THR A 54 -2.14 -2.35 -20.17
N ASP A 55 -1.69 -2.55 -21.42
CA ASP A 55 -2.52 -3.06 -22.50
C ASP A 55 -2.72 -4.57 -22.37
N VAL A 56 -3.98 -4.97 -22.23
CA VAL A 56 -4.41 -6.36 -22.01
C VAL A 56 -4.27 -7.20 -23.29
N GLU A 57 -4.51 -6.64 -24.47
CA GLU A 57 -4.41 -7.42 -25.72
C GLU A 57 -2.95 -7.63 -26.13
N GLU A 58 -2.11 -6.61 -25.92
CA GLU A 58 -0.67 -6.70 -26.18
C GLU A 58 -0.01 -7.72 -25.26
N THR A 59 -0.24 -7.61 -23.95
CA THR A 59 0.36 -8.53 -22.98
C THR A 59 -0.16 -9.95 -23.16
N LEU A 60 -1.44 -10.16 -23.49
CA LEU A 60 -1.95 -11.50 -23.83
C LEU A 60 -1.23 -12.11 -25.04
N THR A 61 -0.95 -11.30 -26.06
CA THR A 61 -0.21 -11.75 -27.26
C THR A 61 1.22 -12.15 -26.92
N ARG A 62 1.89 -11.37 -26.05
CA ARG A 62 3.26 -11.67 -25.58
C ARG A 62 3.30 -12.93 -24.71
N VAL A 63 2.33 -13.11 -23.81
CA VAL A 63 2.17 -14.35 -23.02
C VAL A 63 1.97 -15.56 -23.93
N LYS A 64 1.11 -15.47 -24.95
CA LYS A 64 0.89 -16.56 -25.92
C LYS A 64 2.13 -16.91 -26.75
N ARG A 65 3.01 -15.94 -27.00
CA ARG A 65 4.29 -16.15 -27.71
C ARG A 65 5.41 -16.64 -26.80
N ASN A 66 5.14 -16.78 -25.49
CA ASN A 66 6.10 -17.15 -24.46
C ASN A 66 7.36 -16.25 -24.50
N ASP A 67 7.11 -14.94 -24.53
CA ASP A 67 8.15 -13.91 -24.58
C ASP A 67 9.03 -13.97 -23.33
N PRO A 68 10.34 -14.28 -23.44
CA PRO A 68 11.24 -14.41 -22.30
C PRO A 68 11.49 -13.07 -21.59
N ASP A 69 11.24 -11.94 -22.24
CA ASP A 69 11.38 -10.61 -21.65
C ASP A 69 10.16 -10.22 -20.78
N LEU A 70 9.07 -10.97 -20.86
CA LEU A 70 7.86 -10.74 -20.08
C LEU A 70 7.90 -11.54 -18.77
N VAL A 71 8.47 -10.92 -17.74
CA VAL A 71 8.64 -11.55 -16.41
C VAL A 71 7.40 -11.41 -15.53
N GLU A 72 6.71 -10.27 -15.62
CA GLU A 72 5.57 -9.94 -14.78
C GLU A 72 4.45 -9.31 -15.60
N VAL A 73 3.21 -9.73 -15.34
CA VAL A 73 2.01 -9.16 -15.94
C VAL A 73 1.10 -8.67 -14.83
N ASN A 74 0.97 -7.35 -14.71
CA ASN A 74 0.09 -6.72 -13.71
C ASN A 74 -1.25 -6.33 -14.37
N LEU A 75 -2.32 -7.03 -13.98
CA LEU A 75 -3.70 -6.74 -14.41
C LEU A 75 -4.52 -6.00 -13.33
N ASN A 76 -3.90 -5.54 -12.24
CA ASN A 76 -4.59 -4.84 -11.15
C ASN A 76 -5.08 -3.46 -11.62
N ASN A 77 -6.23 -3.03 -11.10
CA ASN A 77 -6.85 -1.72 -11.33
C ASN A 77 -7.14 -1.36 -12.81
N ILE A 78 -7.21 -2.36 -13.70
CA ILE A 78 -7.64 -2.16 -15.10
C ILE A 78 -9.17 -2.24 -15.17
N LYS A 79 -9.80 -1.18 -15.68
CA LYS A 79 -11.25 -1.12 -15.84
C LYS A 79 -11.67 -1.87 -17.12
N ASN A 80 -12.78 -2.62 -17.05
CA ASN A 80 -13.44 -3.27 -18.18
C ASN A 80 -12.70 -4.44 -18.88
N ILE A 81 -11.99 -5.31 -18.15
CA ILE A 81 -11.47 -6.55 -18.74
C ILE A 81 -12.61 -7.56 -18.96
N PRO A 82 -12.84 -8.05 -20.20
CA PRO A 82 -13.81 -9.12 -20.45
C PRO A 82 -13.39 -10.44 -19.79
N VAL A 83 -14.35 -11.16 -19.20
CA VAL A 83 -14.12 -12.50 -18.62
C VAL A 83 -13.47 -13.49 -19.61
N PRO A 84 -13.83 -13.51 -20.91
CA PRO A 84 -13.15 -14.37 -21.89
C PRO A 84 -11.65 -14.09 -22.00
N THR A 85 -11.23 -12.83 -21.89
CA THR A 85 -9.83 -12.43 -21.97
C THR A 85 -9.04 -12.98 -20.78
N LEU A 86 -9.59 -12.90 -19.57
CA LEU A 86 -8.98 -13.50 -18.37
C LEU A 86 -8.82 -15.03 -18.49
N LYS A 87 -9.81 -15.72 -19.07
CA LYS A 87 -9.67 -17.16 -19.37
C LYS A 87 -8.55 -17.44 -20.36
N ALA A 88 -8.43 -16.61 -21.40
CA ALA A 88 -7.35 -16.74 -22.37
C ALA A 88 -5.96 -16.55 -21.75
N TYR A 89 -5.81 -15.66 -20.77
CA TYR A 89 -4.56 -15.56 -19.99
C TYR A 89 -4.27 -16.82 -19.19
N ALA A 90 -5.27 -17.36 -18.49
CA ALA A 90 -5.10 -18.57 -17.69
C ALA A 90 -4.68 -19.76 -18.58
N GLU A 91 -5.30 -19.92 -19.75
CA GLU A 91 -4.92 -20.96 -20.71
C GLU A 91 -3.53 -20.74 -21.32
N ALA A 92 -3.14 -19.49 -21.57
CA ALA A 92 -1.83 -19.16 -22.12
C ALA A 92 -0.70 -19.39 -21.12
N LEU A 93 -0.95 -19.16 -19.82
CA LEU A 93 0.01 -19.40 -18.72
C LEU A 93 0.09 -20.87 -18.28
N MET A 94 -0.88 -21.69 -18.66
CA MET A 94 -0.88 -23.14 -18.36
C MET A 94 0.01 -23.96 -19.30
N LYS A 95 0.53 -23.37 -20.38
CA LYS A 95 1.43 -24.02 -21.34
C LYS A 95 2.89 -23.77 -20.99
#